data_AF-A0A377DUH2-F1
#
_entry.id   AF-A0A377DUH2-F1
#
_cell.length_a   1.000
_cell.length_b   1.000
_cell.length_c   1.000
_cell.angle_alpha   90.00
_cell.angle_beta   90.00
_cell.angle_gamma   90.00
#
_symmetry.space_group_name_H-M   'P 1'
#
loop_
_entity.id
_entity.type
_entity.pdbx_description
1 polymer ?
#
loop_
_entity_poly.entity_id
_entity_poly.type
_entity_poly.pdbx_seq_one_letter_code
_entity_poly.pdbx_strand_id
1 'polypeptide(L)'
;MQEIYRFIDDAIEADRQRYTDIADQIWDHPETRFEEFWSAEHLASALESAGFTVTRNVGNIPNAFIASFGQGKPVIALLGEYDALAGLSQQAGCAQPTSVTPGENGHGCGHNLLGNRRLCRCNSRQEMAGTIWARRHGALLWLSWRRRRLG
;
A
#
# COMPACT_ATOMS: atom_id res chain seq x y z
N MET A 1 18.16 18.74 2.13
CA MET A 1 17.08 18.16 2.96
C MET A 1 15.70 18.60 2.47
N GLN A 2 15.47 19.91 2.27
CA GLN A 2 14.21 20.43 1.70
C GLN A 2 13.85 19.83 0.32
N GLU A 3 14.84 19.60 -0.56
CA GLU A 3 14.58 18.98 -1.87
C GLU A 3 14.09 17.53 -1.78
N ILE A 4 14.57 16.76 -0.80
CA ILE A 4 14.15 15.37 -0.58
C ILE A 4 12.71 15.36 -0.08
N TYR A 5 12.35 16.25 0.85
CA TYR A 5 10.98 16.36 1.33
C TYR A 5 10.02 16.77 0.22
N ARG A 6 10.37 17.79 -0.57
CA ARG A 6 9.56 18.18 -1.74
C ARG A 6 9.37 17.03 -2.73
N PHE A 7 10.43 16.27 -3.02
CA PHE A 7 10.29 15.09 -3.89
C PHE A 7 9.32 14.06 -3.32
N ILE A 8 9.41 13.77 -2.01
CA ILE A 8 8.48 12.84 -1.35
C ILE A 8 7.05 13.37 -1.44
N ASP A 9 6.85 14.65 -1.17
CA ASP A 9 5.53 15.29 -1.20
C ASP A 9 4.93 15.21 -2.62
N ASP A 10 5.71 15.55 -3.65
CA ASP A 10 5.27 15.47 -5.05
C ASP A 10 4.91 14.03 -5.46
N ALA A 11 5.72 13.04 -5.06
CA ALA A 11 5.48 11.62 -5.31
C ALA A 11 4.21 11.11 -4.61
N ILE A 12 3.99 11.52 -3.36
CA ILE A 12 2.78 11.16 -2.61
C ILE A 12 1.55 11.81 -3.26
N GLU A 13 1.63 13.07 -3.66
CA GLU A 13 0.50 13.78 -4.24
C GLU A 13 0.12 13.22 -5.62
N ALA A 14 1.11 12.79 -6.41
CA ALA A 14 0.88 12.19 -7.73
C ALA A 14 0.04 10.90 -7.66
N ASP A 15 0.21 10.10 -6.61
CA ASP A 15 -0.50 8.84 -6.39
C ASP A 15 -1.61 8.93 -5.32
N ARG A 16 -1.89 10.14 -4.81
CA ARG A 16 -2.81 10.36 -3.67
C ARG A 16 -4.14 9.64 -3.83
N GLN A 17 -4.77 9.78 -5.00
CA GLN A 17 -6.09 9.19 -5.26
C GLN A 17 -6.04 7.66 -5.13
N ARG A 18 -4.98 7.03 -5.65
CA ARG A 18 -4.80 5.58 -5.54
C ARG A 18 -4.68 5.14 -4.08
N TYR A 19 -3.92 5.88 -3.26
CA TYR A 19 -3.81 5.57 -1.84
C TYR A 19 -5.15 5.76 -1.13
N THR A 20 -5.87 6.84 -1.38
CA THR A 20 -7.18 7.06 -0.74
C THR A 20 -8.17 5.98 -1.14
N ASP A 21 -8.23 5.61 -2.43
CA ASP A 21 -9.12 4.58 -2.94
C ASP A 21 -8.87 3.23 -2.28
N ILE A 22 -7.59 2.83 -2.12
CA ILE A 22 -7.24 1.57 -1.44
C ILE A 22 -7.68 1.60 0.02
N ALA A 23 -7.47 2.72 0.72
CA ALA A 23 -7.88 2.86 2.13
C ALA A 23 -9.41 2.82 2.30
N ASP A 24 -10.15 3.43 1.38
CA ASP A 24 -11.61 3.45 1.39
C ASP A 24 -12.17 2.06 1.04
N GLN A 25 -11.58 1.37 0.06
CA GLN A 25 -12.01 0.01 -0.29
C GLN A 25 -11.77 -1.00 0.84
N ILE A 26 -10.64 -0.89 1.57
CA ILE A 26 -10.40 -1.70 2.77
C ILE A 26 -11.38 -1.30 3.88
N TRP A 27 -11.66 -0.01 4.06
CA TRP A 27 -12.66 0.45 5.02
C TRP A 27 -14.04 -0.19 4.80
N ASP A 28 -14.44 -0.29 3.54
CA ASP A 28 -15.71 -0.88 3.10
C ASP A 28 -15.71 -2.42 3.12
N HIS A 29 -14.57 -3.06 3.41
CA HIS A 29 -14.43 -4.52 3.46
C HIS A 29 -13.84 -5.00 4.82
N PRO A 30 -14.57 -4.83 5.94
CA PRO A 30 -14.03 -5.10 7.26
C PRO A 30 -13.92 -6.61 7.57
N GLU A 31 -12.73 -7.15 7.34
CA GLU A 31 -12.38 -8.54 7.67
C GLU A 31 -11.65 -8.63 9.01
N THR A 32 -12.00 -9.59 9.86
CA THR A 32 -11.37 -9.71 11.19
C THR A 32 -10.04 -10.47 11.15
N ARG A 33 -9.34 -10.50 12.29
CA ARG A 33 -8.06 -11.22 12.46
C ARG A 33 -8.09 -12.62 11.82
N PHE A 34 -7.07 -12.93 11.01
CA PHE A 34 -6.93 -14.20 10.25
C PHE A 34 -7.99 -14.47 9.17
N GLU A 35 -8.89 -13.52 8.94
CA GLU A 35 -9.89 -13.61 7.87
C GLU A 35 -9.69 -12.53 6.79
N GLU A 36 -8.64 -11.72 6.89
CA GLU A 36 -8.33 -10.58 6.00
C GLU A 36 -7.79 -10.97 4.61
N PHE A 37 -8.41 -11.96 3.97
CA PHE A 37 -7.99 -12.50 2.68
C PHE A 37 -8.08 -11.47 1.55
N TRP A 38 -9.20 -10.73 1.48
CA TRP A 38 -9.41 -9.75 0.44
C TRP A 38 -8.47 -8.57 0.63
N SER A 39 -8.37 -8.05 1.85
CA SER A 39 -7.50 -6.93 2.20
C SER A 39 -6.03 -7.23 1.98
N ALA A 40 -5.58 -8.44 2.35
CA ALA A 40 -4.22 -8.91 2.09
C ALA A 40 -3.91 -8.97 0.60
N GLU A 41 -4.78 -9.61 -0.19
CA GLU A 41 -4.57 -9.76 -1.63
C GLU A 41 -4.62 -8.40 -2.35
N HIS A 42 -5.51 -7.51 -1.93
CA HIS A 42 -5.64 -6.18 -2.50
C HIS A 42 -4.36 -5.35 -2.30
N LEU A 43 -3.79 -5.34 -1.09
CA LEU A 43 -2.53 -4.65 -0.79
C LEU A 43 -1.33 -5.31 -1.48
N ALA A 44 -1.26 -6.65 -1.48
CA ALA A 44 -0.21 -7.41 -2.15
C ALA A 44 -0.19 -7.12 -3.66
N SER A 45 -1.36 -7.17 -4.31
CA SER A 45 -1.52 -6.85 -5.73
C SER A 45 -1.16 -5.39 -6.04
N ALA A 46 -1.49 -4.45 -5.16
CA ALA A 46 -1.12 -3.05 -5.34
C ALA A 46 0.40 -2.84 -5.30
N LEU A 47 1.12 -3.52 -4.39
CA LEU A 47 2.58 -3.48 -4.29
C LEU A 47 3.26 -4.17 -5.48
N GLU A 48 2.74 -5.33 -5.88
CA GLU A 48 3.24 -6.06 -7.05
C GLU A 48 3.11 -5.21 -8.32
N SER A 49 1.97 -4.52 -8.49
CA SER A 49 1.74 -3.58 -9.59
C SER A 49 2.65 -2.34 -9.54
N ALA A 50 3.16 -1.98 -8.36
CA ALA A 50 4.16 -0.92 -8.20
C ALA A 50 5.59 -1.41 -8.47
N GLY A 51 5.79 -2.71 -8.73
CA GLY A 51 7.10 -3.29 -9.05
C GLY A 51 7.85 -3.89 -7.87
N PHE A 52 7.16 -4.13 -6.74
CA PHE A 52 7.72 -4.90 -5.63
C PHE A 52 7.71 -6.40 -5.95
N THR A 53 8.71 -7.12 -5.42
CA THR A 53 8.66 -8.58 -5.36
C THR A 53 7.85 -9.00 -4.15
N VAL A 54 6.70 -9.63 -4.38
CA VAL A 54 5.77 -10.05 -3.33
C VAL A 54 5.85 -11.55 -3.08
N THR A 55 6.02 -11.92 -1.81
CA THR A 55 5.93 -13.30 -1.31
C THR A 55 4.67 -13.42 -0.46
N ARG A 56 3.70 -14.22 -0.90
CA ARG A 56 2.43 -14.48 -0.19
C ARG A 56 2.57 -15.72 0.72
N ASN A 57 1.59 -15.94 1.60
CA ASN A 57 1.52 -17.09 2.51
C ASN A 57 2.72 -17.21 3.47
N VAL A 58 3.28 -16.08 3.91
CA VAL A 58 4.50 -16.06 4.71
C VAL A 58 4.24 -16.68 6.08
N GLY A 59 5.15 -17.56 6.52
CA GLY A 59 5.01 -18.23 7.81
C GLY A 59 3.83 -19.20 7.89
N ASN A 60 3.35 -19.70 6.75
CA ASN A 60 2.15 -20.54 6.62
C ASN A 60 0.84 -19.83 7.04
N ILE A 61 0.82 -18.51 6.99
CA ILE A 61 -0.37 -17.70 7.25
C ILE A 61 -0.91 -17.24 5.87
N PRO A 62 -2.06 -17.76 5.40
CA PRO A 62 -2.50 -17.57 4.01
C PRO A 62 -2.70 -16.11 3.58
N ASN A 63 -2.99 -15.24 4.54
CA ASN A 63 -3.26 -13.84 4.35
C ASN A 63 -2.08 -12.95 4.80
N ALA A 64 -0.92 -13.52 5.10
CA ALA A 64 0.31 -12.76 5.34
C ALA A 64 1.18 -12.68 4.09
N PHE A 65 1.76 -11.51 3.82
CA PHE A 65 2.68 -11.33 2.70
C PHE A 65 3.88 -10.43 3.07
N ILE A 66 4.97 -10.58 2.33
CA ILE A 66 6.13 -9.68 2.35
C ILE A 66 6.29 -9.08 0.95
N ALA A 67 6.36 -7.76 0.86
CA ALA A 67 6.76 -7.05 -0.35
C ALA A 67 8.17 -6.48 -0.18
N SER A 68 9.03 -6.69 -1.17
CA SER A 68 10.43 -6.26 -1.14
C SER A 68 10.81 -5.48 -2.40
N PHE A 69 11.66 -4.47 -2.24
CA PHE A 69 12.19 -3.68 -3.34
C PHE A 69 13.66 -3.33 -3.05
N GLY A 70 14.50 -3.46 -4.07
CA GLY A 70 15.95 -3.29 -3.95
C GLY A 70 16.67 -4.49 -3.29
N GLN A 71 17.98 -4.36 -3.13
CA GLN A 71 18.87 -5.39 -2.58
C GLN A 71 19.99 -4.72 -1.76
N GLY A 72 20.63 -5.45 -0.85
CA GLY A 72 21.77 -4.96 -0.05
C GLY A 72 21.43 -4.62 1.40
N LYS A 73 22.29 -3.82 2.05
CA LYS A 73 22.17 -3.44 3.47
C LYS A 73 22.38 -1.92 3.66
N PRO A 74 21.76 -1.29 4.67
CA PRO A 74 20.85 -1.90 5.66
C PRO A 74 19.46 -2.20 5.07
N VAL A 75 18.77 -3.18 5.67
CA VAL A 75 17.37 -3.50 5.34
C VAL A 75 16.45 -2.70 6.27
N ILE A 76 15.47 -2.01 5.70
CA ILE A 76 14.43 -1.28 6.45
C ILE A 76 13.11 -2.03 6.24
N ALA A 77 12.55 -2.58 7.32
CA ALA A 77 11.25 -3.25 7.31
C ALA A 77 10.15 -2.31 7.79
N LEU A 78 8.99 -2.37 7.13
CA LEU A 78 7.79 -1.63 7.49
C LEU A 78 6.64 -2.62 7.71
N LEU A 79 6.01 -2.60 8.88
CA LEU A 79 4.84 -3.41 9.20
C LEU A 79 3.54 -2.64 8.89
N GLY A 80 2.68 -3.24 8.07
CA GLY A 80 1.32 -2.79 7.82
C GLY A 80 0.31 -3.77 8.42
N GLU A 81 -0.71 -3.24 9.07
CA GLU A 81 -1.85 -3.97 9.65
C GLU A 81 -3.11 -3.47 8.95
N TYR A 82 -4.11 -4.32 8.80
CA TYR A 82 -5.31 -4.02 8.01
C TYR A 82 -6.53 -4.86 8.43
N ASP A 83 -6.52 -5.46 9.62
CA ASP A 83 -7.64 -6.17 10.20
C ASP A 83 -8.70 -5.22 10.79
N ALA A 84 -9.96 -5.63 10.73
CA ALA A 84 -11.09 -4.99 11.38
C ALA A 84 -11.36 -5.60 12.76
N LEU A 85 -12.17 -4.89 13.56
CA LEU A 85 -12.59 -5.35 14.87
C LEU A 85 -14.06 -5.79 14.85
N ALA A 86 -14.34 -6.89 15.55
CA ALA A 86 -15.67 -7.44 15.67
C ALA A 86 -16.61 -6.48 16.43
N GLY A 87 -17.81 -6.26 15.88
CA GLY A 87 -18.82 -5.39 16.48
C GLY A 87 -18.49 -3.89 16.48
N LEU A 88 -17.43 -3.46 15.80
CA LEU A 88 -17.01 -2.06 15.70
C LEU A 88 -17.25 -1.44 14.33
N SER A 89 -18.38 -1.76 13.70
CA SER A 89 -18.91 -0.97 12.60
C SER A 89 -18.96 0.52 12.97
N GLN A 90 -18.44 1.37 12.10
CA GLN A 90 -18.32 2.82 12.31
C GLN A 90 -18.61 3.58 11.02
N GLN A 91 -19.24 4.74 11.14
CA GLN A 91 -19.42 5.68 10.02
C GLN A 91 -18.12 6.44 9.74
N ALA A 92 -17.68 6.42 8.47
CA ALA A 92 -16.52 7.18 8.02
C ALA A 92 -16.69 8.68 8.28
N GLY A 93 -15.62 9.36 8.68
CA GLY A 93 -15.62 10.80 8.95
C GLY A 93 -16.40 11.24 10.19
N CYS A 94 -17.01 10.32 10.94
CA CYS A 94 -17.70 10.65 12.18
C CYS A 94 -16.77 10.54 13.38
N ALA A 95 -16.61 11.64 14.11
CA ALA A 95 -15.80 11.69 15.34
C ALA A 95 -16.51 11.06 16.55
N GLN A 96 -17.80 10.72 16.43
CA GLN A 96 -18.58 10.09 17.50
C GLN A 96 -18.84 8.61 17.17
N PRO A 97 -18.95 7.73 18.17
CA PRO A 97 -19.31 6.32 17.94
C PRO A 97 -20.68 6.23 17.26
N THR A 98 -20.68 5.88 15.99
CA THR A 98 -21.87 5.85 15.13
C THR A 98 -21.78 4.61 14.26
N SER A 99 -22.44 3.54 14.68
CA SER A 99 -22.46 2.31 13.91
C SER A 99 -23.32 2.47 12.67
N VAL A 100 -22.78 2.09 11.51
CA VAL A 100 -23.55 2.01 10.25
C VAL A 100 -24.52 0.81 10.35
N THR A 101 -23.99 -0.33 10.79
CA THR A 101 -24.78 -1.54 11.03
C THR A 101 -24.41 -2.12 12.39
N PRO A 102 -25.26 -1.94 13.42
CA PRO A 102 -24.95 -2.39 14.78
C PRO A 102 -24.59 -3.87 14.88
N GLY A 103 -23.45 -4.17 15.51
CA GLY A 103 -22.97 -5.55 15.70
C GLY A 103 -22.08 -6.08 14.57
N GLU A 104 -22.00 -5.41 13.43
CA GLU A 104 -21.10 -5.78 12.34
C GLU A 104 -19.64 -5.38 12.62
N ASN A 105 -18.72 -5.99 11.88
CA ASN A 105 -17.30 -5.66 11.93
C ASN A 105 -17.05 -4.24 11.39
N GLY A 106 -15.94 -3.64 11.82
CA GLY A 106 -15.51 -2.36 11.25
C GLY A 106 -14.11 -1.95 11.65
N HIS A 107 -13.54 -1.04 10.87
CA HIS A 107 -12.22 -0.46 11.13
C HIS A 107 -12.29 0.70 12.13
N GLY A 108 -13.00 0.54 13.25
CA GLY A 108 -13.06 1.56 14.31
C GLY A 108 -11.69 1.98 14.87
N CYS A 109 -10.64 1.16 14.70
CA CYS A 109 -9.26 1.47 15.06
C CYS A 109 -8.39 2.03 13.90
N GLY A 110 -8.95 2.15 12.69
CA GLY A 110 -8.28 2.79 11.54
C GLY A 110 -7.17 1.97 10.88
N HIS A 111 -7.17 0.64 11.01
CA HIS A 111 -6.15 -0.22 10.42
C HIS A 111 -6.14 -0.18 8.88
N ASN A 112 -7.27 0.14 8.25
CA ASN A 112 -7.33 0.44 6.82
C ASN A 112 -6.32 1.55 6.39
N LEU A 113 -6.06 2.52 7.28
CA LEU A 113 -5.07 3.57 7.05
C LEU A 113 -3.64 3.12 7.36
N LEU A 114 -3.43 2.21 8.31
CA LEU A 114 -2.09 1.75 8.71
C LEU A 114 -1.43 0.92 7.60
N GLY A 115 -2.16 -0.04 7.03
CA GLY A 115 -1.71 -0.84 5.89
C GLY A 115 -1.41 0.03 4.66
N ASN A 116 -2.36 0.89 4.30
CA ASN A 116 -2.23 1.79 3.15
C ASN A 116 -1.10 2.84 3.33
N ARG A 117 -0.90 3.37 4.53
CA ARG A 117 0.20 4.31 4.81
C ARG A 117 1.56 3.66 4.57
N ARG A 118 1.72 2.35 4.84
CA ARG A 118 2.97 1.64 4.53
C ARG A 118 3.17 1.47 3.03
N LEU A 119 2.11 1.14 2.27
CA LEU A 119 2.12 1.11 0.80
C LEU A 119 2.62 2.46 0.22
N CYS A 120 2.00 3.57 0.63
CA CYS A 120 2.38 4.91 0.17
C CYS A 120 3.87 5.24 0.45
N ARG A 121 4.36 4.88 1.64
CA ARG A 121 5.76 5.08 2.02
C ARG A 121 6.72 4.19 1.24
N CYS A 122 6.30 3.00 0.84
CA CYS A 122 7.09 2.08 0.00
C CYS A 122 7.24 2.64 -1.42
N ASN A 123 6.13 3.06 -2.05
CA ASN A 123 6.14 3.59 -3.41
C ASN A 123 6.96 4.88 -3.56
N SER A 124 6.72 5.87 -2.68
CA SER A 124 7.48 7.15 -2.69
C SER A 124 9.00 6.95 -2.52
N ARG A 125 9.43 5.91 -1.81
CA ARG A 125 10.85 5.54 -1.69
C ARG A 125 11.41 4.91 -2.96
N GLN A 126 10.65 4.04 -3.61
CA GLN A 126 11.04 3.43 -4.88
C GLN A 126 11.23 4.51 -5.97
N GLU A 127 10.29 5.44 -6.09
CA GLU A 127 10.39 6.53 -7.05
C GLU A 127 11.59 7.44 -6.79
N MET A 128 11.90 7.71 -5.52
CA MET A 128 13.09 8.45 -5.13
C MET A 128 14.36 7.72 -5.55
N ALA A 129 14.44 6.40 -5.28
CA ALA A 129 15.58 5.59 -5.66
C ALA A 129 15.78 5.58 -7.18
N GLY A 130 14.71 5.43 -7.96
CA GLY A 130 14.73 5.51 -9.42
C GLY A 130 15.18 6.88 -9.94
N THR A 131 14.67 7.96 -9.35
CA THR A 131 15.01 9.34 -9.73
C THR A 131 16.46 9.70 -9.37
N ILE A 132 16.93 9.33 -8.18
CA ILE A 132 18.32 9.53 -7.77
C ILE A 132 19.27 8.73 -8.67
N TRP A 133 18.90 7.50 -9.02
CA TRP A 133 19.67 6.67 -9.95
C TRP A 133 19.72 7.31 -11.35
N ALA A 134 18.58 7.75 -11.89
CA ALA A 134 18.50 8.44 -13.18
C ALA A 134 19.31 9.75 -13.20
N ARG A 135 19.31 10.52 -12.10
CA ARG A 135 20.10 11.75 -11.96
C ARG A 135 21.61 11.50 -11.82
N ARG A 136 22.03 10.37 -11.23
CA ARG A 136 23.45 10.03 -11.04
C ARG A 136 24.10 9.31 -12.22
N HIS A 137 23.31 8.64 -13.07
CA HIS A 137 23.84 7.81 -14.16
C HIS A 137 23.58 8.34 -15.58
N GLY A 138 23.01 9.54 -15.72
CA GLY A 138 22.80 10.18 -17.01
C GLY A 138 21.63 9.58 -17.77
N ALA A 139 20.80 10.44 -18.36
CA ALA A 139 19.58 10.06 -19.06
C ALA A 139 19.82 8.98 -20.13
N LEU A 140 19.00 7.92 -20.10
CA LEU A 140 18.83 7.02 -21.23
C LEU A 140 17.35 6.92 -21.58
N LEU A 141 17.12 7.15 -22.86
CA LEU A 141 15.91 7.08 -23.66
C LEU A 141 14.80 6.17 -23.10
N TRP A 142 13.63 6.75 -22.88
CA TRP A 142 12.38 6.06 -22.54
C TRP A 142 11.82 5.40 -23.81
N LEU A 143 11.88 4.07 -23.92
CA LEU A 143 11.09 3.30 -24.90
C LEU A 143 9.86 2.75 -24.18
N SER A 144 8.70 3.34 -24.46
CA SER A 144 7.41 2.84 -23.99
C SER A 144 7.08 1.52 -24.69
N TRP A 145 6.59 0.54 -23.92
CA TRP A 145 6.05 -0.69 -24.50
C TRP A 145 4.65 -0.39 -25.06
N ARG A 146 4.57 -0.10 -26.36
CA ARG A 146 3.32 -0.09 -27.14
C ARG A 146 3.25 -1.41 -27.93
N ARG A 147 2.21 -2.21 -27.71
CA ARG A 147 1.90 -3.44 -28.48
C ARG A 147 1.95 -3.21 -30.00
N ARG A 148 2.63 -4.10 -30.74
CA ARG A 148 2.16 -4.74 -32.00
C ARG A 148 3.02 -5.93 -32.44
N ARG A 149 2.40 -7.13 -32.34
CA ARG A 149 2.25 -8.23 -33.31
C ARG A 149 3.38 -8.65 -34.31
N LEU A 150 3.46 -9.97 -34.45
CA LEU A 150 3.93 -10.85 -35.55
C LEU A 150 5.35 -11.42 -35.46
N GLY A 151 5.36 -12.74 -35.29
CA GLY A 151 6.39 -13.73 -35.58
C GLY A 151 5.70 -15.09 -35.53
#